data_AF-A0A9N9GWX5-F1
#
_entry.id   AF-A0A9N9GWX5-F1
#
_cell.length_a   1.000
_cell.length_b   1.000
_cell.length_c   1.000
_cell.angle_alpha   90.00
_cell.angle_beta   90.00
_cell.angle_gamma   90.00
#
_symmetry.space_group_name_H-M   'P 1'
#
loop_
_entity.id
_entity.type
_entity.pdbx_description
1 polymer ?
#
loop_
_entity_poly.entity_id
_entity_poly.type
_entity_poly.pdbx_seq_one_letter_code
_entity_poly.pdbx_strand_id
1 'polypeptide(L)'
;DWQLQVVNILSLCPIIERVPRSRSLQILLPDSENILSQEFVERILELFNKIPTTEQTIASQCSFFRLCIDIVSPNSPLRIYLYKILFGKEPCPFFGPVLSSVLVEVIKMESQTLAEIIRNTSAILDDSIHLNAINAALKSNHLDSPIFALCGDVMQRNFFSFFSFQDLFNSFQDAVNLLRSTNVEPLQSILAVALLKEFVNTLWKSLVSIRDATREPLEFEVDVDINELVENINRAMERQSFQIRSLKLYFLRDLYAKGLSLHGIKCFSKVQGETFPWLNDLEWSDEDNRIGFVPYRFYAQYNEAEEAFEPLYMRGQQMKAENFLNYVLTDSSISKKMSLMGIAISRLRDIYALRDLSLHEKTAIQFLHTQLSNMPFDNFYRETLLSFITNTHQLYLISPVTSQSELLIRSVIVHIVALHSCLSASNSPLAAYLQALKTCKETYILTSSSDVDANILIEIGEALGQFTRYECECGFKYIVTECGDTREEGICPQCKSRIGGINNKVNPGNRRIDVQTIRGNEEANERMGYAYESTESRKDINYRIRGMTLASYRVLHLFVHTLIAATSREDCQDFFNIKEPIEYCKRHIEMTGTF
;
A
#
# COMPACT_ATOMS: atom_id res chain seq x y z
N ASP A 1 -3.85 32.40 25.27
CA ASP A 1 -3.61 31.58 24.06
C ASP A 1 -3.64 30.07 24.28
N TRP A 2 -2.84 29.48 25.18
CA TRP A 2 -2.84 28.02 25.39
C TRP A 2 -4.16 27.45 25.96
N GLN A 3 -4.85 28.18 26.86
CA GLN A 3 -6.19 27.78 27.35
C GLN A 3 -7.19 27.67 26.21
N LEU A 4 -7.11 28.59 25.24
CA LEU A 4 -7.92 28.57 24.03
C LEU A 4 -7.56 27.36 23.16
N GLN A 5 -6.28 26.96 23.09
CA GLN A 5 -5.82 25.77 22.36
C GLN A 5 -6.27 24.47 23.03
N VAL A 6 -6.20 24.35 24.37
CA VAL A 6 -6.75 23.21 25.12
C VAL A 6 -8.25 23.10 24.89
N VAL A 7 -8.97 24.21 25.02
CA VAL A 7 -10.42 24.26 24.77
C VAL A 7 -10.73 23.92 23.30
N ASN A 8 -9.92 24.39 22.34
CA ASN A 8 -10.10 24.08 20.92
C ASN A 8 -9.85 22.58 20.64
N ILE A 9 -8.78 21.97 21.17
CA ILE A 9 -8.51 20.53 21.02
C ILE A 9 -9.64 19.70 21.64
N LEU A 10 -10.10 20.09 22.84
CA LEU A 10 -11.23 19.42 23.49
C LEU A 10 -12.54 19.62 22.70
N SER A 11 -12.74 20.78 22.06
CA SER A 11 -13.92 21.08 21.24
C SER A 11 -13.97 20.39 19.88
N LEU A 12 -12.81 20.03 19.34
CA LEU A 12 -12.67 19.22 18.13
C LEU A 12 -12.84 17.72 18.42
N CYS A 13 -12.84 17.33 19.69
CA CYS A 13 -13.08 15.98 20.14
C CYS A 13 -14.59 15.77 20.37
N PRO A 14 -15.17 14.58 20.05
CA PRO A 14 -16.56 14.24 20.38
C PRO A 14 -16.90 14.31 21.89
N ILE A 15 -15.89 14.55 22.74
CA ILE A 15 -15.99 14.82 24.17
C ILE A 15 -17.00 15.96 24.43
N ILE A 16 -16.97 17.05 23.66
CA ILE A 16 -17.81 18.24 23.94
C ILE A 16 -19.27 18.07 23.46
N GLU A 17 -19.57 17.13 22.57
CA GLU A 17 -20.96 16.86 22.16
C GLU A 17 -21.71 15.95 23.14
N ARG A 18 -21.00 15.10 23.90
CA ARG A 18 -21.62 14.12 24.83
C ARG A 18 -21.52 14.48 26.31
N VAL A 19 -20.74 15.49 26.68
CA VAL A 19 -20.68 16.02 28.04
C VAL A 19 -21.64 17.21 28.15
N PRO A 20 -22.63 17.23 29.07
CA PRO A 20 -23.60 18.31 29.15
C PRO A 20 -22.90 19.68 29.31
N ARG A 21 -23.12 20.57 28.35
CA ARG A 21 -22.40 21.85 28.15
C ARG A 21 -22.51 22.89 29.27
N SER A 22 -23.09 22.58 30.44
CA SER A 22 -23.40 23.60 31.46
C SER A 22 -22.84 23.38 32.87
N ARG A 23 -22.11 22.28 33.17
CA ARG A 23 -21.47 22.12 34.50
C ARG A 23 -20.04 21.56 34.52
N SER A 24 -19.56 20.90 33.46
CA SER A 24 -18.27 20.21 33.48
C SER A 24 -17.07 21.09 33.09
N LEU A 25 -17.28 22.13 32.27
CA LEU A 25 -16.20 23.01 31.80
C LEU A 25 -15.70 23.99 32.87
N GLN A 26 -16.54 24.39 33.84
CA GLN A 26 -16.11 25.21 34.98
C GLN A 26 -15.27 24.42 36.00
N ILE A 27 -15.37 23.08 36.02
CA ILE A 27 -14.62 22.19 36.91
C ILE A 27 -13.25 21.80 36.31
N LEU A 28 -13.01 22.15 35.04
CA LEU A 28 -11.78 21.86 34.29
C LEU A 28 -10.82 23.05 34.18
N LEU A 29 -11.15 24.20 34.77
CA LEU A 29 -10.26 25.36 34.77
C LEU A 29 -9.22 25.19 35.89
N PRO A 30 -7.90 25.15 35.57
CA PRO A 30 -6.86 25.01 36.57
C PRO A 30 -6.75 26.27 37.43
N ASP A 31 -6.31 26.12 38.69
CA ASP A 31 -5.84 27.23 39.52
C ASP A 31 -4.79 28.04 38.74
N SER A 32 -4.86 29.38 38.83
CA SER A 32 -4.04 30.30 38.05
C SER A 32 -2.53 30.14 38.22
N GLU A 33 -2.09 29.38 39.24
CA GLU A 33 -0.67 29.10 39.52
C GLU A 33 -0.21 27.69 39.10
N ASN A 34 -1.12 26.74 38.81
CA ASN A 34 -0.76 25.34 38.48
C ASN A 34 -1.56 24.82 37.27
N ILE A 35 -1.17 25.36 36.12
CA ILE A 35 -1.88 25.42 34.84
C ILE A 35 -2.15 24.06 34.14
N LEU A 36 -1.35 23.03 34.42
CA LEU A 36 -1.59 21.64 34.05
C LEU A 36 -1.13 20.83 35.26
N SER A 37 -2.04 20.39 36.13
CA SER A 37 -1.68 19.50 37.25
C SER A 37 -1.72 18.04 36.81
N GLN A 38 -1.05 17.16 37.55
CA GLN A 38 -1.15 15.72 37.32
C GLN A 38 -2.62 15.25 37.38
N GLU A 39 -3.39 15.75 38.35
CA GLU A 39 -4.81 15.43 38.51
C GLU A 39 -5.64 15.86 37.28
N PHE A 40 -5.33 17.01 36.68
CA PHE A 40 -6.00 17.45 35.46
C PHE A 40 -5.72 16.50 34.29
N VAL A 41 -4.44 16.13 34.08
CA VAL A 41 -4.06 15.17 33.03
C VAL A 41 -4.75 13.83 33.22
N GLU A 42 -4.78 13.31 34.46
CA GLU A 42 -5.47 12.06 34.80
C GLU A 42 -6.96 12.11 34.44
N ARG A 43 -7.66 13.18 34.84
CA ARG A 43 -9.08 13.37 34.53
C ARG A 43 -9.35 13.39 33.03
N ILE A 44 -8.51 14.06 32.23
CA ILE A 44 -8.66 14.09 30.76
C ILE A 44 -8.42 12.70 30.16
N LEU A 45 -7.40 11.97 30.61
CA LEU A 45 -7.14 10.61 30.13
C LEU A 45 -8.25 9.62 30.50
N GLU A 46 -8.85 9.76 31.69
CA GLU A 46 -10.05 9.00 32.05
C GLU A 46 -11.24 9.29 31.13
N LEU A 47 -11.41 10.54 30.68
CA LEU A 47 -12.46 10.89 29.73
C LEU A 47 -12.23 10.22 28.37
N PHE A 48 -11.00 10.18 27.88
CA PHE A 48 -10.66 9.44 26.65
C PHE A 48 -11.02 7.95 26.78
N ASN A 49 -10.74 7.33 27.93
CA ASN A 49 -11.08 5.91 28.17
C ASN A 49 -12.58 5.63 28.22
N LYS A 50 -13.43 6.63 28.49
CA LYS A 50 -14.89 6.49 28.60
C LYS A 50 -15.62 6.63 27.24
N ILE A 51 -14.91 6.98 26.18
CA ILE A 51 -15.49 7.25 24.85
C ILE A 51 -15.08 6.13 23.88
N PRO A 52 -15.95 5.73 22.91
CA PRO A 52 -15.57 4.73 21.91
C PRO A 52 -14.32 5.14 21.14
N THR A 53 -13.39 4.21 20.99
CA THR A 53 -12.16 4.41 20.23
C THR A 53 -12.45 4.59 18.74
N THR A 54 -12.33 5.81 18.24
CA THR A 54 -12.37 6.15 16.81
C THR A 54 -11.07 6.84 16.39
N GLU A 55 -10.83 6.95 15.08
CA GLU A 55 -9.66 7.67 14.56
C GLU A 55 -9.58 9.12 15.08
N GLN A 56 -10.73 9.80 15.17
CA GLN A 56 -10.82 11.16 15.69
C GLN A 56 -10.51 11.26 17.18
N THR A 57 -10.97 10.30 18.01
CA THR A 57 -10.66 10.31 19.45
C THR A 57 -9.18 10.02 19.69
N ILE A 58 -8.61 9.11 18.91
CA ILE A 58 -7.17 8.80 18.96
C ILE A 58 -6.36 10.06 18.58
N ALA A 59 -6.67 10.70 17.45
CA ALA A 59 -5.98 11.91 17.00
C ALA A 59 -6.06 13.05 18.04
N SER A 60 -7.21 13.19 18.71
CA SER A 60 -7.42 14.17 19.77
C SER A 60 -6.58 13.87 21.01
N GLN A 61 -6.47 12.60 21.39
CA GLN A 61 -5.60 12.15 22.49
C GLN A 61 -4.12 12.43 22.19
N CYS A 62 -3.66 12.14 20.97
CA CYS A 62 -2.30 12.47 20.54
C CYS A 62 -2.01 13.96 20.57
N SER A 63 -2.97 14.77 20.10
CA SER A 63 -2.87 16.23 20.11
C SER A 63 -2.82 16.79 21.53
N PHE A 64 -3.60 16.21 22.45
CA PHE A 64 -3.56 16.55 23.86
C PHE A 64 -2.20 16.25 24.49
N PHE A 65 -1.63 15.06 24.25
CA PHE A 65 -0.29 14.73 24.74
C PHE A 65 0.78 15.68 24.19
N ARG A 66 0.74 15.96 22.88
CA ARG A 66 1.67 16.90 22.25
C ARG A 66 1.59 18.28 22.90
N LEU A 67 0.37 18.80 23.12
CA LEU A 67 0.17 20.07 23.77
C LEU A 67 0.71 20.07 25.22
N CYS A 68 0.48 19.00 25.97
CA CYS A 68 1.03 18.87 27.33
C CYS A 68 2.56 18.90 27.32
N ILE A 69 3.19 18.18 26.39
CA ILE A 69 4.66 18.18 26.20
C ILE A 69 5.16 19.58 25.80
N ASP A 70 4.49 20.27 24.88
CA ASP A 70 4.91 21.59 24.41
C ASP A 70 4.79 22.69 25.50
N ILE A 71 3.80 22.58 26.41
CA ILE A 71 3.55 23.59 27.46
C ILE A 71 4.37 23.33 28.73
N VAL A 72 4.47 22.07 29.16
CA VAL A 72 5.05 21.73 30.46
C VAL A 72 6.56 21.90 30.40
N SER A 73 7.17 22.66 31.32
CA SER A 73 8.63 22.82 31.37
C SER A 73 9.34 21.46 31.46
N PRO A 74 10.49 21.24 30.77
CA PRO A 74 11.24 19.98 30.83
C PRO A 74 11.53 19.54 32.26
N ASN A 75 11.91 20.47 33.15
CA ASN A 75 12.27 20.18 34.55
C ASN A 75 11.07 19.94 35.48
N SER A 76 9.83 20.00 34.97
CA SER A 76 8.64 19.80 35.80
C SER A 76 8.46 18.33 36.19
N PRO A 77 8.06 18.01 37.44
CA PRO A 77 7.68 16.64 37.83
C PRO A 77 6.56 16.05 36.96
N LEU A 78 5.68 16.91 36.43
CA LEU A 78 4.64 16.49 35.51
C LEU A 78 5.21 15.93 34.19
N ARG A 79 6.37 16.41 33.77
CA ARG A 79 7.04 15.91 32.55
C ARG A 79 7.42 14.43 32.71
N ILE A 80 7.99 14.07 33.86
CA ILE A 80 8.31 12.69 34.23
C ILE A 80 7.06 11.81 34.26
N TYR A 81 5.96 12.33 34.82
CA TYR A 81 4.68 11.64 34.83
C TYR A 81 4.13 11.38 33.42
N LEU A 82 4.22 12.37 32.52
CA LEU A 82 3.82 12.23 31.11
C LEU A 82 4.65 11.16 30.39
N TYR A 83 5.96 11.09 30.63
CA TYR A 83 6.81 10.01 30.07
C TYR A 83 6.35 8.63 30.55
N LYS A 84 6.06 8.50 31.84
CA LYS A 84 5.55 7.24 32.40
C LYS A 84 4.28 6.76 31.70
N ILE A 85 3.36 7.67 31.36
CA ILE A 85 2.14 7.33 30.64
C ILE A 85 2.43 6.98 29.17
N LEU A 86 3.23 7.80 28.50
CA LEU A 86 3.47 7.68 27.06
C LEU A 86 4.23 6.40 26.70
N PHE A 87 5.29 6.08 27.46
CA PHE A 87 6.14 4.91 27.21
C PHE A 87 5.69 3.65 27.96
N GLY A 88 4.85 3.80 28.97
CA GLY A 88 4.32 2.69 29.77
C GLY A 88 3.03 2.06 29.22
N LYS A 89 2.48 2.56 28.12
CA LYS A 89 1.23 2.08 27.50
C LYS A 89 1.49 1.51 26.11
N GLU A 90 0.59 0.62 25.68
CA GLU A 90 0.55 0.22 24.27
C GLU A 90 0.28 1.43 23.37
N PRO A 91 1.01 1.57 22.26
CA PRO A 91 0.85 2.70 21.37
C PRO A 91 -0.42 2.54 20.54
N CYS A 92 -1.16 3.63 20.35
CA CYS A 92 -2.25 3.69 19.38
C CYS A 92 -1.78 4.39 18.09
N PRO A 93 -2.57 4.34 17.00
CA PRO A 93 -2.28 5.09 15.78
C PRO A 93 -1.93 6.56 16.06
N PHE A 94 -0.99 7.13 15.28
CA PHE A 94 -0.50 8.51 15.43
C PHE A 94 0.35 8.83 16.69
N PHE A 95 0.74 7.84 17.50
CA PHE A 95 1.67 8.06 18.62
C PHE A 95 3.11 8.34 18.18
N GLY A 96 3.54 7.80 17.03
CA GLY A 96 4.91 7.95 16.54
C GLY A 96 5.44 9.40 16.53
N PRO A 97 4.69 10.37 15.96
CA PRO A 97 5.08 11.79 16.00
C PRO A 97 5.24 12.38 17.40
N VAL A 98 4.40 11.97 18.37
CA VAL A 98 4.49 12.45 19.77
C VAL A 98 5.72 11.86 20.47
N LEU A 99 5.96 10.57 20.31
CA LEU A 99 7.18 9.93 20.82
C LEU A 99 8.43 10.54 20.20
N SER A 100 8.38 10.83 18.90
CA SER A 100 9.47 11.47 18.17
C SER A 100 9.79 12.86 18.73
N SER A 101 8.80 13.69 19.03
CA SER A 101 9.08 15.03 19.59
C SER A 101 9.76 14.92 20.95
N VAL A 102 9.25 14.03 21.82
CA VAL A 102 9.81 13.81 23.16
C VAL A 102 11.23 13.26 23.10
N LEU A 103 11.48 12.20 22.32
CA LEU A 103 12.81 11.58 22.24
C LEU A 103 13.84 12.53 21.64
N VAL A 104 13.47 13.32 20.62
CA VAL A 104 14.33 14.36 20.04
C VAL A 104 14.65 15.47 21.03
N GLU A 105 13.67 15.94 21.80
CA GLU A 105 13.89 16.93 22.86
C GLU A 105 14.86 16.40 23.92
N VAL A 106 14.59 15.21 24.48
CA VAL A 106 15.39 14.61 25.55
C VAL A 106 16.82 14.32 25.09
N ILE A 107 17.01 13.68 23.94
CA ILE A 107 18.36 13.34 23.44
C ILE A 107 19.18 14.62 23.13
N LYS A 108 18.55 15.71 22.69
CA LYS A 108 19.27 16.97 22.46
C LYS A 108 19.68 17.68 23.75
N MET A 109 18.92 17.50 24.82
CA MET A 109 19.25 18.06 26.15
C MET A 109 20.44 17.32 26.77
N GLU A 110 20.48 16.01 26.61
CA GLU A 110 21.52 15.14 27.14
C GLU A 110 22.69 15.13 26.13
N SER A 111 23.70 15.98 26.33
CA SER A 111 24.83 16.23 25.40
C SER A 111 25.69 15.01 25.01
N GLN A 112 25.27 13.80 25.39
CA GLN A 112 25.96 12.55 25.13
C GLN A 112 25.59 11.96 23.78
N THR A 113 26.51 11.18 23.22
CA THR A 113 26.25 10.50 21.94
C THR A 113 25.41 9.24 22.16
N LEU A 114 24.54 8.91 21.21
CA LEU A 114 23.74 7.67 21.27
C LEU A 114 24.62 6.41 21.38
N ALA A 115 25.83 6.44 20.81
CA ALA A 115 26.79 5.35 20.90
C ALA A 115 27.36 5.18 22.33
N GLU A 116 27.47 6.26 23.11
CA GLU A 116 27.83 6.20 24.53
C GLU A 116 26.68 5.61 25.36
N ILE A 117 25.43 5.96 25.05
CA ILE A 117 24.27 5.33 25.70
C ILE A 117 24.31 3.83 25.47
N ILE A 118 24.58 3.37 24.25
CA ILE A 118 24.74 1.94 23.94
C ILE A 118 25.86 1.31 24.78
N ARG A 119 27.01 1.96 24.96
CA ARG A 119 28.16 1.38 25.68
C ARG A 119 28.08 1.45 27.21
N ASN A 120 27.53 2.52 27.77
CA ASN A 120 27.57 2.82 29.21
C ASN A 120 26.22 3.31 29.75
N THR A 121 25.13 2.59 29.44
CA THR A 121 23.77 3.06 29.79
C THR A 121 23.58 3.33 31.28
N SER A 122 24.13 2.52 32.18
CA SER A 122 23.84 2.63 33.62
C SER A 122 24.27 3.98 34.20
N ALA A 123 25.51 4.42 33.94
CA ALA A 123 25.99 5.71 34.44
C ALA A 123 25.17 6.88 33.88
N ILE A 124 24.74 6.76 32.61
CA ILE A 124 24.00 7.79 31.90
C ILE A 124 22.57 7.91 32.43
N LEU A 125 21.93 6.78 32.75
CA LEU A 125 20.61 6.78 33.39
C LEU A 125 20.67 7.31 34.82
N ASP A 126 21.76 7.07 35.55
CA ASP A 126 21.94 7.64 36.89
C ASP A 126 22.06 9.17 36.84
N ASP A 127 22.69 9.71 35.81
CA ASP A 127 22.89 11.15 35.63
C ASP A 127 21.67 11.87 35.00
N SER A 128 20.88 11.17 34.16
CA SER A 128 19.72 11.75 33.46
C SER A 128 18.38 11.32 34.05
N ILE A 129 17.71 12.26 34.73
CA ILE A 129 16.35 12.05 35.25
C ILE A 129 15.33 11.74 34.14
N HIS A 130 15.53 12.27 32.93
CA HIS A 130 14.60 12.11 31.81
C HIS A 130 14.76 10.76 31.13
N LEU A 131 16.00 10.37 30.80
CA LEU A 131 16.27 9.07 30.19
C LEU A 131 15.92 7.95 31.17
N ASN A 132 16.20 8.11 32.46
CA ASN A 132 15.82 7.12 33.48
C ASN A 132 14.31 6.97 33.60
N ALA A 133 13.55 8.07 33.57
CA ALA A 133 12.10 8.01 33.59
C ALA A 133 11.51 7.26 32.39
N ILE A 134 12.02 7.53 31.18
CA ILE A 134 11.62 6.83 29.95
C ILE A 134 11.99 5.34 30.05
N ASN A 135 13.22 5.05 30.45
CA ASN A 135 13.70 3.68 30.58
C ASN A 135 12.89 2.89 31.62
N ALA A 136 12.61 3.48 32.78
CA ALA A 136 11.77 2.88 33.82
C ALA A 136 10.33 2.66 33.35
N ALA A 137 9.77 3.58 32.55
CA ALA A 137 8.45 3.40 31.96
C ALA A 137 8.41 2.25 30.95
N LEU A 138 9.50 2.02 30.21
CA LEU A 138 9.61 0.90 29.28
C LEU A 138 9.76 -0.45 30.00
N LYS A 139 10.32 -0.49 31.22
CA LYS A 139 10.49 -1.75 32.00
C LYS A 139 9.18 -2.48 32.29
N SER A 140 8.03 -1.78 32.28
CA SER A 140 6.72 -2.42 32.47
C SER A 140 6.22 -3.17 31.23
N ASN A 141 6.93 -3.06 30.10
CA ASN A 141 6.58 -3.72 28.85
C ASN A 141 7.58 -4.82 28.50
N HIS A 142 7.15 -5.78 27.69
CA HIS A 142 8.05 -6.78 27.10
C HIS A 142 8.88 -6.18 25.95
N LEU A 143 10.08 -6.73 25.71
CA LEU A 143 10.99 -6.25 24.65
C LEU A 143 10.39 -6.40 23.24
N ASP A 144 9.43 -7.29 23.06
CA ASP A 144 8.68 -7.54 21.82
C ASP A 144 7.38 -6.73 21.71
N SER A 145 7.12 -5.82 22.64
CA SER A 145 5.90 -5.01 22.64
C SER A 145 5.88 -3.96 21.50
N PRO A 146 4.68 -3.54 21.03
CA PRO A 146 4.59 -2.56 19.96
C PRO A 146 5.23 -1.20 20.29
N ILE A 147 5.28 -0.79 21.57
CA ILE A 147 5.94 0.46 21.98
C ILE A 147 7.45 0.41 21.77
N PHE A 148 8.09 -0.75 22.00
CA PHE A 148 9.51 -0.94 21.74
C PHE A 148 9.81 -0.83 20.24
N ALA A 149 9.02 -1.50 19.41
CA ALA A 149 9.16 -1.43 17.97
C ALA A 149 9.00 0.02 17.46
N LEU A 150 7.96 0.73 17.92
CA LEU A 150 7.72 2.12 17.53
C LEU A 150 8.83 3.06 17.99
N CYS A 151 9.34 2.90 19.22
CA CYS A 151 10.48 3.68 19.71
C CYS A 151 11.73 3.38 18.87
N GLY A 152 11.99 2.11 18.53
CA GLY A 152 13.09 1.73 17.66
C GLY A 152 13.00 2.36 16.27
N ASP A 153 11.82 2.39 15.66
CA ASP A 153 11.56 3.04 14.38
C ASP A 153 11.80 4.56 14.45
N VAL A 154 11.33 5.19 15.53
CA VAL A 154 11.56 6.62 15.78
C VAL A 154 13.04 6.93 15.96
N MET A 155 13.77 6.11 16.72
CA MET A 155 15.21 6.29 16.93
C MET A 155 16.01 6.10 15.64
N GLN A 156 15.67 5.07 14.86
CA GLN A 156 16.28 4.80 13.57
C GLN A 156 16.12 6.01 12.63
N ARG A 157 14.88 6.50 12.47
CA ARG A 157 14.53 7.55 11.50
C ARG A 157 14.99 8.95 11.88
N ASN A 158 15.07 9.26 13.18
CA ASN A 158 15.37 10.64 13.62
C ASN A 158 16.82 10.83 14.07
N PHE A 159 17.59 9.75 14.22
CA PHE A 159 18.98 9.85 14.67
C PHE A 159 19.92 9.00 13.83
N PHE A 160 19.75 7.67 13.82
CA PHE A 160 20.73 6.80 13.16
C PHE A 160 20.75 6.96 11.64
N SER A 161 19.64 7.35 11.01
CA SER A 161 19.61 7.65 9.56
C SER A 161 20.52 8.80 9.13
N PHE A 162 21.00 9.61 10.08
CA PHE A 162 21.96 10.69 9.84
C PHE A 162 23.42 10.28 10.05
N PHE A 163 23.67 9.06 10.51
CA PHE A 163 25.03 8.56 10.76
C PHE A 163 25.68 8.13 9.44
N SER A 164 26.99 8.30 9.33
CA SER A 164 27.74 7.71 8.23
C SER A 164 27.79 6.18 8.38
N PHE A 165 28.09 5.47 7.29
CA PHE A 165 28.26 4.02 7.37
C PHE A 165 29.40 3.63 8.33
N GLN A 166 30.48 4.41 8.38
CA GLN A 166 31.58 4.23 9.33
C GLN A 166 31.11 4.36 10.78
N ASP A 167 30.27 5.36 11.10
CA ASP A 167 29.75 5.55 12.47
C ASP A 167 28.90 4.36 12.94
N LEU A 168 28.05 3.85 12.03
CA LEU A 168 27.23 2.66 12.27
C LEU A 168 28.12 1.42 12.45
N PHE A 169 29.13 1.25 11.59
CA PHE A 169 30.07 0.13 11.67
C PHE A 169 30.88 0.14 12.98
N ASN A 170 31.36 1.31 13.40
CA ASN A 170 32.10 1.48 14.66
C ASN A 170 31.29 1.04 15.90
N SER A 171 29.96 1.15 15.83
CA SER A 171 29.05 0.80 16.93
C SER A 171 28.37 -0.56 16.75
N PHE A 172 28.62 -1.25 15.63
CA PHE A 172 27.94 -2.50 15.26
C PHE A 172 28.21 -3.60 16.29
N GLN A 173 29.48 -3.80 16.65
CA GLN A 173 29.87 -4.88 17.54
C GLN A 173 29.29 -4.70 18.95
N ASP A 174 29.21 -3.46 19.44
CA ASP A 174 28.59 -3.13 20.73
C ASP A 174 27.10 -3.45 20.71
N ALA A 175 26.38 -3.03 19.66
CA ALA A 175 24.96 -3.33 19.49
C ALA A 175 24.67 -4.85 19.40
N VAL A 176 25.47 -5.60 18.64
CA VAL A 176 25.37 -7.06 18.56
C VAL A 176 25.63 -7.72 19.91
N ASN A 177 26.64 -7.26 20.66
CA ASN A 177 26.96 -7.80 21.97
C ASN A 177 25.81 -7.59 22.96
N LEU A 178 25.09 -6.46 22.87
CA LEU A 178 23.94 -6.18 23.72
C LEU A 178 22.75 -7.09 23.45
N LEU A 179 22.48 -7.45 22.20
CA LEU A 179 21.43 -8.42 21.87
C LEU A 179 21.61 -9.78 22.57
N ARG A 180 22.81 -10.05 23.07
CA ARG A 180 23.18 -11.30 23.74
C ARG A 180 23.19 -11.20 25.27
N SER A 181 23.14 -9.99 25.80
CA SER A 181 23.23 -9.75 27.24
C SER A 181 21.87 -10.01 27.90
N THR A 182 21.88 -10.65 29.07
CA THR A 182 20.65 -10.99 29.81
C THR A 182 20.17 -9.86 30.72
N ASN A 183 21.03 -8.90 31.04
CA ASN A 183 20.74 -7.76 31.89
C ASN A 183 20.99 -6.46 31.12
N VAL A 184 20.03 -6.11 30.26
CA VAL A 184 20.11 -4.94 29.38
C VAL A 184 18.95 -4.02 29.71
N GLU A 185 19.24 -2.73 29.80
CA GLU A 185 18.21 -1.73 30.02
C GLU A 185 17.31 -1.59 28.78
N PRO A 186 15.99 -1.41 28.92
CA PRO A 186 15.06 -1.24 27.80
C PRO A 186 15.51 -0.25 26.73
N LEU A 187 15.94 0.94 27.14
CA LEU A 187 16.38 1.99 26.23
C LEU A 187 17.63 1.59 25.45
N GLN A 188 18.57 0.91 26.11
CA GLN A 188 19.79 0.39 25.49
C GLN A 188 19.47 -0.63 24.39
N SER A 189 18.48 -1.50 24.64
CA SER A 189 18.00 -2.48 23.67
C SER A 189 17.34 -1.82 22.46
N ILE A 190 16.49 -0.80 22.68
CA ILE A 190 15.85 -0.01 21.61
C ILE A 190 16.89 0.64 20.72
N LEU A 191 17.91 1.29 21.31
CA LEU A 191 18.98 1.95 20.57
C LEU A 191 19.84 0.95 19.78
N ALA A 192 20.20 -0.18 20.39
CA ALA A 192 20.95 -1.24 19.71
C ALA A 192 20.18 -1.79 18.49
N VAL A 193 18.89 -2.09 18.65
CA VAL A 193 18.04 -2.56 17.54
C VAL A 193 17.93 -1.48 16.47
N ALA A 194 17.64 -0.23 16.83
CA ALA A 194 17.51 0.87 15.88
C ALA A 194 18.81 1.09 15.07
N LEU A 195 19.97 1.02 15.73
CA LEU A 195 21.28 1.10 15.08
C LEU A 195 21.49 -0.05 14.10
N LEU A 196 21.21 -1.30 14.51
CA LEU A 196 21.38 -2.47 13.64
C LEU A 196 20.42 -2.43 12.44
N LYS A 197 19.19 -1.95 12.61
CA LYS A 197 18.24 -1.75 11.51
C LYS A 197 18.79 -0.76 10.49
N GLU A 198 19.37 0.36 10.94
CA GLU A 198 19.96 1.33 10.04
C GLU A 198 21.25 0.83 9.40
N PHE A 199 22.10 0.14 10.16
CA PHE A 199 23.30 -0.51 9.64
C PHE A 199 22.97 -1.43 8.46
N VAL A 200 21.98 -2.32 8.61
CA VAL A 200 21.53 -3.22 7.53
C VAL A 200 20.98 -2.44 6.34
N ASN A 201 20.11 -1.46 6.60
CA ASN A 201 19.53 -0.63 5.55
C ASN A 201 20.63 0.08 4.72
N THR A 202 21.63 0.65 5.39
CA THR A 202 22.74 1.37 4.75
C THR A 202 23.72 0.42 4.05
N LEU A 203 24.01 -0.74 4.65
CA LEU A 203 24.83 -1.81 4.03
C LEU A 203 24.25 -2.24 2.69
N TRP A 204 22.93 -2.43 2.60
CA TRP A 204 22.30 -2.83 1.35
C TRP A 204 22.08 -1.69 0.38
N LYS A 205 22.00 -0.45 0.87
CA LYS A 205 21.99 0.75 0.02
C LYS A 205 23.34 1.00 -0.64
N SER A 206 24.44 0.58 -0.03
CA SER A 206 25.78 0.73 -0.59
C SER A 206 26.17 -0.38 -1.58
N LEU A 207 25.29 -1.35 -1.85
CA LEU A 207 25.50 -2.31 -2.93
C LEU A 207 25.40 -1.63 -4.29
N VAL A 208 26.38 -1.89 -5.17
CA VAL A 208 26.36 -1.40 -6.56
C VAL A 208 25.09 -1.82 -7.28
N SER A 209 24.68 -3.08 -7.12
CA SER A 209 23.43 -3.62 -7.68
C SER A 209 22.89 -4.79 -6.86
N ILE A 210 21.76 -4.57 -6.20
CA ILE A 210 21.05 -5.63 -5.46
C ILE A 210 20.58 -6.76 -6.38
N ARG A 211 20.22 -6.42 -7.63
CA ARG A 211 19.73 -7.41 -8.60
C ARG A 211 20.85 -8.34 -9.06
N ASP A 212 22.03 -7.77 -9.33
CA ASP A 212 23.16 -8.54 -9.85
C ASP A 212 23.79 -9.40 -8.74
N ALA A 213 23.68 -8.97 -7.47
CA ALA A 213 24.04 -9.77 -6.30
C ALA A 213 23.27 -11.11 -6.15
N THR A 214 22.26 -11.37 -6.99
CA THR A 214 21.59 -12.68 -7.08
C THR A 214 22.29 -13.66 -8.02
N ARG A 215 23.32 -13.22 -8.74
CA ARG A 215 24.05 -13.96 -9.79
C ARG A 215 25.56 -13.78 -9.72
N GLU A 216 26.01 -12.65 -9.19
CA GLU A 216 27.40 -12.22 -9.13
C GLU A 216 27.81 -11.92 -7.67
N PRO A 217 29.11 -12.01 -7.33
CA PRO A 217 29.61 -11.64 -6.00
C PRO A 217 29.26 -10.20 -5.59
N LEU A 218 29.25 -9.94 -4.28
CA LEU A 218 28.92 -8.61 -3.76
C LEU A 218 30.00 -7.57 -4.07
N GLU A 219 29.55 -6.41 -4.51
CA GLU A 219 30.35 -5.21 -4.64
C GLU A 219 29.71 -4.06 -3.84
N PHE A 220 30.51 -3.43 -2.98
CA PHE A 220 30.07 -2.35 -2.09
C PHE A 220 30.78 -1.04 -2.42
N GLU A 221 30.02 0.05 -2.45
CA GLU A 221 30.52 1.42 -2.50
C GLU A 221 30.58 1.99 -1.08
N VAL A 222 31.57 1.56 -0.30
CA VAL A 222 31.76 2.00 1.10
C VAL A 222 33.19 2.37 1.39
N ASP A 223 33.37 3.39 2.23
CA ASP A 223 34.67 3.83 2.73
C ASP A 223 35.14 3.01 3.95
N VAL A 224 34.91 1.69 3.95
CA VAL A 224 35.37 0.77 5.00
C VAL A 224 36.07 -0.44 4.39
N ASP A 225 36.93 -1.10 5.15
CA ASP A 225 37.52 -2.38 4.72
C ASP A 225 36.43 -3.46 4.63
N ILE A 226 36.18 -3.94 3.41
CA ILE A 226 35.12 -4.92 3.11
C ILE A 226 35.42 -6.27 3.77
N ASN A 227 36.69 -6.67 3.88
CA ASN A 227 37.04 -7.94 4.52
C ASN A 227 36.77 -7.86 6.02
N GLU A 228 37.15 -6.77 6.67
CA GLU A 228 36.86 -6.53 8.09
C GLU A 228 35.34 -6.47 8.34
N LEU A 229 34.61 -5.79 7.47
CA LEU A 229 33.15 -5.70 7.52
C LEU A 229 32.49 -7.09 7.46
N VAL A 230 32.86 -7.90 6.46
CA VAL A 230 32.32 -9.24 6.25
C VAL A 230 32.69 -10.16 7.41
N GLU A 231 33.94 -10.10 7.89
CA GLU A 231 34.38 -10.89 9.04
C GLU A 231 33.59 -10.55 10.31
N ASN A 232 33.38 -9.26 10.60
CA ASN A 232 32.61 -8.82 11.76
C ASN A 232 31.15 -9.25 11.68
N ILE A 233 30.52 -9.16 10.50
CA ILE A 233 29.16 -9.68 10.29
C ILE A 233 29.14 -11.19 10.52
N ASN A 234 30.04 -11.97 9.90
CA ASN A 234 30.04 -13.42 10.05
C ASN A 234 30.24 -13.86 11.50
N ARG A 235 31.19 -13.25 12.21
CA ARG A 235 31.44 -13.51 13.64
C ARG A 235 30.23 -13.20 14.52
N ALA A 236 29.45 -12.17 14.16
CA ALA A 236 28.18 -11.88 14.83
C ALA A 236 27.13 -12.98 14.57
N MET A 237 27.06 -13.48 13.34
CA MET A 237 26.04 -14.41 12.86
C MET A 237 26.30 -15.89 13.22
N GLU A 238 27.53 -16.28 13.55
CA GLU A 238 27.88 -17.66 13.96
C GLU A 238 27.18 -18.11 15.25
N ARG A 239 26.71 -17.16 16.08
CA ARG A 239 26.25 -17.47 17.43
C ARG A 239 24.78 -17.88 17.47
N GLN A 240 24.48 -18.88 18.29
CA GLN A 240 23.12 -19.39 18.49
C GLN A 240 22.38 -18.58 19.56
N SER A 241 21.55 -17.63 19.13
CA SER A 241 20.55 -16.98 19.99
C SER A 241 19.33 -16.56 19.17
N PHE A 242 18.18 -16.39 19.83
CA PHE A 242 16.94 -15.97 19.16
C PHE A 242 17.08 -14.58 18.51
N GLN A 243 17.74 -13.64 19.20
CA GLN A 243 17.94 -12.28 18.73
C GLN A 243 18.86 -12.23 17.50
N ILE A 244 19.92 -13.04 17.48
CA ILE A 244 20.79 -13.15 16.29
C ILE A 244 20.05 -13.81 15.14
N ARG A 245 19.20 -14.82 15.40
CA ARG A 245 18.30 -15.37 14.36
C ARG A 245 17.36 -14.30 13.79
N SER A 246 16.77 -13.46 14.64
CA SER A 246 15.94 -12.34 14.18
C SER A 246 16.75 -11.32 13.38
N LEU A 247 18.00 -11.04 13.74
CA LEU A 247 18.89 -10.17 12.96
C LEU A 247 19.20 -10.78 11.58
N LYS A 248 19.53 -12.09 11.50
CA LYS A 248 19.69 -12.79 10.21
C LYS A 248 18.47 -12.62 9.32
N LEU A 249 17.27 -12.84 9.87
CA LEU A 249 16.03 -12.65 9.13
C LEU A 249 15.80 -11.19 8.72
N TYR A 250 16.22 -10.23 9.54
CA TYR A 250 16.13 -8.82 9.23
C TYR A 250 17.01 -8.44 8.03
N PHE A 251 18.24 -8.96 7.93
CA PHE A 251 19.11 -8.78 6.76
C PHE A 251 18.39 -9.18 5.46
N LEU A 252 17.71 -10.33 5.46
CA LEU A 252 16.95 -10.82 4.30
C LEU A 252 15.66 -10.02 4.05
N ARG A 253 14.97 -9.64 5.12
CA ARG A 253 13.74 -8.84 5.04
C ARG A 253 14.01 -7.46 4.43
N ASP A 254 15.15 -6.86 4.73
CA ASP A 254 15.51 -5.56 4.14
C ASP A 254 15.78 -5.68 2.63
N LEU A 255 16.40 -6.78 2.17
CA LEU A 255 16.52 -7.09 0.74
C LEU A 255 15.14 -7.26 0.06
N TYR A 256 14.18 -7.91 0.73
CA TYR A 256 12.80 -8.00 0.25
C TYR A 256 12.18 -6.60 0.08
N ALA A 257 12.34 -5.74 1.09
CA ALA A 257 11.84 -4.36 1.05
C ALA A 257 12.50 -3.52 -0.06
N LYS A 258 13.73 -3.85 -0.45
CA LYS A 258 14.43 -3.24 -1.60
C LYS A 258 14.09 -3.87 -2.96
N GLY A 259 13.11 -4.76 -3.02
CA GLY A 259 12.50 -5.24 -4.25
C GLY A 259 12.90 -6.65 -4.69
N LEU A 260 13.71 -7.38 -3.92
CA LEU A 260 13.92 -8.81 -4.18
C LEU A 260 12.67 -9.62 -3.82
N SER A 261 12.38 -10.63 -4.64
CA SER A 261 11.39 -11.67 -4.29
C SER A 261 11.98 -12.68 -3.30
N LEU A 262 11.12 -13.51 -2.68
CA LEU A 262 11.60 -14.66 -1.89
C LEU A 262 12.53 -15.57 -2.70
N HIS A 263 12.20 -15.83 -3.97
CA HIS A 263 13.09 -16.56 -4.88
C HIS A 263 14.40 -15.80 -5.13
N GLY A 264 14.34 -14.48 -5.30
CA GLY A 264 15.53 -13.63 -5.45
C GLY A 264 16.46 -13.72 -4.23
N ILE A 265 15.88 -13.74 -3.02
CA ILE A 265 16.64 -13.92 -1.78
C ILE A 265 17.22 -15.33 -1.69
N LYS A 266 16.48 -16.38 -2.11
CA LYS A 266 17.01 -17.75 -2.22
C LYS A 266 18.23 -17.80 -3.15
N CYS A 267 18.17 -17.13 -4.31
CA CYS A 267 19.31 -17.04 -5.23
C CYS A 267 20.48 -16.24 -4.62
N PHE A 268 20.19 -15.10 -4.00
CA PHE A 268 21.18 -14.31 -3.27
C PHE A 268 21.90 -15.16 -2.21
N SER A 269 21.15 -15.90 -1.38
CA SER A 269 21.73 -16.78 -0.36
C SER A 269 22.63 -17.86 -0.95
N LYS A 270 22.30 -18.41 -2.12
CA LYS A 270 23.14 -19.39 -2.81
C LYS A 270 24.44 -18.79 -3.35
N VAL A 271 24.37 -17.62 -4.00
CA VAL A 271 25.55 -16.97 -4.59
C VAL A 271 26.47 -16.42 -3.51
N GLN A 272 25.91 -15.78 -2.48
CA GLN A 272 26.70 -15.15 -1.42
C GLN A 272 27.02 -16.09 -0.25
N GLY A 273 26.73 -17.39 -0.39
CA GLY A 273 26.95 -18.37 0.67
C GLY A 273 28.43 -18.55 1.04
N GLU A 274 29.36 -18.22 0.15
CA GLU A 274 30.80 -18.22 0.48
C GLU A 274 31.19 -16.98 1.30
N THR A 275 30.69 -15.80 0.93
CA THR A 275 30.95 -14.53 1.64
C THR A 275 30.24 -14.49 2.99
N PHE A 276 29.02 -15.02 3.07
CA PHE A 276 28.20 -15.06 4.28
C PHE A 276 27.74 -16.50 4.56
N PRO A 277 28.58 -17.34 5.19
CA PRO A 277 28.30 -18.77 5.40
C PRO A 277 26.98 -19.08 6.10
N TRP A 278 26.53 -18.19 6.99
CA TRP A 278 25.25 -18.32 7.71
C TRP A 278 24.01 -18.26 6.81
N LEU A 279 24.14 -17.84 5.54
CA LEU A 279 23.06 -17.91 4.55
C LEU A 279 22.78 -19.35 4.11
N ASN A 280 23.76 -20.26 4.23
CA ASN A 280 23.60 -21.67 3.88
C ASN A 280 22.78 -22.45 4.92
N ASP A 281 22.63 -21.91 6.13
CA ASP A 281 21.83 -22.51 7.20
C ASP A 281 20.32 -22.33 7.01
N LEU A 282 19.89 -21.57 5.99
CA LEU A 282 18.49 -21.23 5.76
C LEU A 282 17.78 -22.35 5.00
N GLU A 283 16.69 -22.85 5.56
CA GLU A 283 15.80 -23.80 4.90
C GLU A 283 14.88 -23.07 3.90
N TRP A 284 15.03 -23.39 2.63
CA TRP A 284 14.20 -22.86 1.54
C TRP A 284 13.24 -23.92 1.02
N SER A 285 12.01 -23.55 0.70
CA SER A 285 11.10 -24.43 -0.05
C SER A 285 11.61 -24.66 -1.48
N ASP A 286 11.33 -25.83 -2.03
CA ASP A 286 11.68 -26.19 -3.41
C ASP A 286 10.85 -25.46 -4.48
N GLU A 287 9.84 -24.70 -4.08
CA GLU A 287 9.01 -23.94 -5.02
C GLU A 287 9.76 -22.77 -5.65
N ASP A 288 10.04 -22.88 -6.96
CA ASP A 288 10.56 -21.79 -7.76
C ASP A 288 9.41 -20.88 -8.22
N ASN A 289 9.11 -19.85 -7.42
CA ASN A 289 8.14 -18.83 -7.76
C ASN A 289 8.55 -17.45 -7.20
N ARG A 290 8.57 -16.42 -8.06
CA ARG A 290 8.83 -15.03 -7.65
C ARG A 290 7.67 -14.37 -6.92
N ILE A 291 6.43 -14.82 -7.12
CA ILE A 291 5.26 -14.29 -6.42
C ILE A 291 5.27 -14.72 -4.94
N GLY A 292 5.83 -15.89 -4.64
CA GLY A 292 6.03 -16.38 -3.27
C GLY A 292 4.77 -16.99 -2.61
N PHE A 293 3.65 -17.04 -3.32
CA PHE A 293 2.43 -17.73 -2.87
C PHE A 293 1.59 -18.20 -4.07
N VAL A 294 0.65 -19.12 -3.82
CA VAL A 294 -0.28 -19.65 -4.82
C VAL A 294 -1.72 -19.40 -4.34
N PRO A 295 -2.39 -18.34 -4.80
CA PRO A 295 -3.72 -17.96 -4.30
C PRO A 295 -4.82 -18.95 -4.69
N TYR A 296 -4.55 -19.87 -5.61
CA TYR A 296 -5.53 -20.84 -6.08
C TYR A 296 -5.73 -22.03 -5.13
N ARG A 297 -4.84 -22.21 -4.15
CA ARG A 297 -4.97 -23.26 -3.11
C ARG A 297 -6.25 -23.13 -2.27
N PHE A 298 -6.92 -21.97 -2.30
CA PHE A 298 -8.21 -21.76 -1.63
C PHE A 298 -9.38 -22.44 -2.36
N TYR A 299 -9.24 -22.82 -3.64
CA TYR A 299 -10.29 -23.55 -4.36
C TYR A 299 -10.24 -25.04 -4.00
N ALA A 300 -11.41 -25.63 -3.73
CA ALA A 300 -11.49 -26.97 -3.16
C ALA A 300 -10.82 -28.06 -4.00
N GLN A 301 -10.85 -27.92 -5.33
CA GLN A 301 -10.26 -28.89 -6.27
C GLN A 301 -8.83 -28.53 -6.70
N TYR A 302 -8.18 -27.54 -6.09
CA TYR A 302 -6.85 -27.11 -6.54
C TYR A 302 -5.80 -28.18 -6.27
N ASN A 303 -5.80 -28.81 -5.09
CA ASN A 303 -4.85 -29.86 -4.77
C ASN A 303 -5.01 -31.07 -5.70
N GLU A 304 -6.25 -31.45 -6.03
CA GLU A 304 -6.54 -32.50 -7.02
C GLU A 304 -6.00 -32.13 -8.42
N ALA A 305 -6.15 -30.86 -8.82
CA ALA A 305 -5.60 -30.36 -10.08
C ALA A 305 -4.06 -30.40 -10.08
N GLU A 306 -3.44 -29.99 -8.98
CA GLU A 306 -1.98 -30.01 -8.81
C GLU A 306 -1.43 -31.44 -8.93
N GLU A 307 -2.02 -32.40 -8.21
CA GLU A 307 -1.64 -33.83 -8.29
C GLU A 307 -1.83 -34.42 -9.69
N ALA A 308 -2.83 -33.95 -10.43
CA ALA A 308 -3.13 -34.41 -11.79
C ALA A 308 -2.14 -33.84 -12.82
N PHE A 309 -1.74 -32.58 -12.67
CA PHE A 309 -0.90 -31.86 -13.64
C PHE A 309 0.60 -31.91 -13.33
N GLU A 310 1.01 -32.15 -12.09
CA GLU A 310 2.43 -32.25 -11.74
C GLU A 310 3.20 -33.25 -12.60
N PRO A 311 2.73 -34.49 -12.83
CA PRO A 311 3.42 -35.42 -13.72
C PRO A 311 3.54 -34.92 -15.17
N LEU A 312 2.64 -34.05 -15.62
CA LEU A 312 2.66 -33.48 -16.96
C LEU A 312 3.80 -32.48 -17.11
N TYR A 313 3.88 -31.45 -16.25
CA TYR A 313 4.92 -30.42 -16.40
C TYR A 313 6.28 -30.85 -15.83
N MET A 314 6.35 -31.88 -14.98
CA MET A 314 7.62 -32.42 -14.49
C MET A 314 8.19 -33.54 -15.39
N ARG A 315 7.33 -34.39 -15.96
CA ARG A 315 7.74 -35.66 -16.62
C ARG A 315 7.06 -35.90 -17.98
N GLY A 316 6.21 -35.00 -18.46
CA GLY A 316 5.49 -35.15 -19.73
C GLY A 316 4.34 -36.18 -19.70
N GLN A 317 3.90 -36.66 -18.53
CA GLN A 317 2.85 -37.67 -18.42
C GLN A 317 1.44 -37.06 -18.48
N GLN A 318 0.67 -37.42 -19.51
CA GLN A 318 -0.59 -36.73 -19.85
C GLN A 318 -1.85 -37.33 -19.19
N MET A 319 -1.85 -38.65 -18.91
CA MET A 319 -3.05 -39.40 -18.54
C MET A 319 -3.84 -38.81 -17.36
N LYS A 320 -3.17 -38.39 -16.28
CA LYS A 320 -3.85 -37.81 -15.11
C LYS A 320 -4.46 -36.44 -15.42
N ALA A 321 -3.74 -35.62 -16.18
CA ALA A 321 -4.23 -34.31 -16.62
C ALA A 321 -5.45 -34.46 -17.53
N GLU A 322 -5.47 -35.43 -18.46
CA GLU A 322 -6.64 -35.73 -19.30
C GLU A 322 -7.87 -36.11 -18.45
N ASN A 323 -7.68 -36.96 -17.44
CA ASN A 323 -8.76 -37.34 -16.53
C ASN A 323 -9.32 -36.14 -15.76
N PHE A 324 -8.46 -35.24 -15.30
CA PHE A 324 -8.90 -34.03 -14.62
C PHE A 324 -9.63 -33.07 -15.57
N LEU A 325 -9.17 -32.89 -16.80
CA LEU A 325 -9.88 -32.08 -17.79
C LEU A 325 -11.29 -32.61 -18.06
N ASN A 326 -11.44 -33.94 -18.22
CA ASN A 326 -12.74 -34.58 -18.36
C ASN A 326 -13.63 -34.38 -17.12
N TYR A 327 -13.04 -34.38 -15.92
CA TYR A 327 -13.75 -34.10 -14.67
C TYR A 327 -14.25 -32.64 -14.56
N VAL A 328 -13.50 -31.67 -15.09
CA VAL A 328 -13.96 -30.27 -15.17
C VAL A 328 -15.09 -30.12 -16.20
N LEU A 329 -15.07 -30.92 -17.28
CA LEU A 329 -16.12 -30.90 -18.29
C LEU A 329 -17.45 -31.47 -17.79
N THR A 330 -17.41 -32.56 -17.00
CA THR A 330 -18.63 -33.20 -16.49
C THR A 330 -19.33 -32.34 -15.44
N ASP A 331 -18.59 -31.57 -14.67
CA ASP A 331 -19.11 -30.58 -13.73
C ASP A 331 -18.27 -29.31 -13.79
N SER A 332 -18.82 -28.30 -14.46
CA SER A 332 -18.13 -27.05 -14.80
C SER A 332 -18.26 -25.96 -13.73
N SER A 333 -18.29 -26.35 -12.46
CA SER A 333 -18.32 -25.41 -11.33
C SER A 333 -17.16 -24.40 -11.39
N ILE A 334 -17.40 -23.20 -10.84
CA ILE A 334 -16.39 -22.12 -10.78
C ILE A 334 -15.12 -22.61 -10.09
N SER A 335 -15.26 -23.38 -9.00
CA SER A 335 -14.11 -23.91 -8.25
C SER A 335 -13.22 -24.79 -9.13
N LYS A 336 -13.79 -25.70 -9.92
CA LYS A 336 -13.03 -26.57 -10.83
C LYS A 336 -12.36 -25.81 -11.97
N LYS A 337 -13.08 -24.87 -12.60
CA LYS A 337 -12.51 -23.98 -13.61
C LYS A 337 -11.36 -23.13 -13.05
N MET A 338 -11.55 -22.57 -11.86
CA MET A 338 -10.52 -21.79 -11.17
C MET A 338 -9.32 -22.62 -10.76
N SER A 339 -9.49 -23.90 -10.39
CA SER A 339 -8.38 -24.81 -10.15
C SER A 339 -7.54 -25.02 -11.42
N LEU A 340 -8.19 -25.24 -12.56
CA LEU A 340 -7.50 -25.38 -13.85
C LEU A 340 -6.79 -24.09 -14.29
N MET A 341 -7.46 -22.94 -14.17
CA MET A 341 -6.83 -21.62 -14.37
C MET A 341 -5.65 -21.44 -13.43
N GLY A 342 -5.79 -21.86 -12.18
CA GLY A 342 -4.75 -21.83 -11.17
C GLY A 342 -3.49 -22.56 -11.62
N ILE A 343 -3.61 -23.80 -12.12
CA ILE A 343 -2.47 -24.55 -12.68
C ILE A 343 -1.85 -23.83 -13.88
N ALA A 344 -2.68 -23.37 -14.82
CA ALA A 344 -2.21 -22.63 -15.98
C ALA A 344 -1.39 -21.39 -15.58
N ILE A 345 -1.80 -20.70 -14.51
CA ILE A 345 -1.17 -19.47 -14.04
C ILE A 345 0.06 -19.79 -13.18
N SER A 346 -0.09 -20.54 -12.09
CA SER A 346 0.95 -20.75 -11.08
C SER A 346 2.08 -21.69 -11.54
N ARG A 347 1.79 -22.64 -12.44
CA ARG A 347 2.74 -23.68 -12.86
C ARG A 347 3.25 -23.55 -14.29
N LEU A 348 2.56 -22.81 -15.16
CA LEU A 348 2.98 -22.67 -16.56
C LEU A 348 3.29 -21.21 -16.92
N ARG A 349 2.41 -20.28 -16.55
CA ARG A 349 2.62 -18.85 -16.84
C ARG A 349 3.69 -18.23 -15.95
N ASP A 350 3.61 -18.37 -14.63
CA ASP A 350 4.46 -17.63 -13.69
C ASP A 350 5.96 -17.98 -13.82
N ILE A 351 6.28 -19.14 -14.40
CA ILE A 351 7.65 -19.55 -14.76
C ILE A 351 8.31 -18.56 -15.72
N TYR A 352 7.56 -17.92 -16.61
CA TYR A 352 8.11 -16.90 -17.51
C TYR A 352 8.74 -15.72 -16.77
N ALA A 353 8.35 -15.44 -15.52
CA ALA A 353 9.00 -14.41 -14.71
C ALA A 353 10.39 -14.82 -14.18
N LEU A 354 10.72 -16.12 -14.24
CA LEU A 354 11.96 -16.70 -13.76
C LEU A 354 12.93 -16.99 -14.89
N ARG A 355 12.48 -17.74 -15.90
CA ARG A 355 13.33 -18.31 -16.95
C ARG A 355 12.51 -18.72 -18.17
N ASP A 356 13.21 -19.15 -19.21
CA ASP A 356 12.61 -19.87 -20.33
C ASP A 356 12.05 -21.23 -19.89
N LEU A 357 11.03 -21.69 -20.63
CA LEU A 357 10.35 -22.94 -20.36
C LEU A 357 11.24 -24.17 -20.63
N SER A 358 11.13 -25.17 -19.76
CA SER A 358 11.73 -26.49 -19.93
C SER A 358 11.04 -27.29 -21.04
N LEU A 359 11.66 -28.39 -21.47
CA LEU A 359 11.07 -29.29 -22.48
C LEU A 359 9.70 -29.84 -22.04
N HIS A 360 9.58 -30.22 -20.76
CA HIS A 360 8.34 -30.77 -20.21
C HIS A 360 7.25 -29.70 -20.08
N GLU A 361 7.59 -28.47 -19.67
CA GLU A 361 6.66 -27.35 -19.63
C GLU A 361 6.13 -26.99 -21.03
N LYS A 362 7.02 -26.95 -22.04
CA LYS A 362 6.61 -26.76 -23.45
C LYS A 362 5.65 -27.86 -23.91
N THR A 363 5.94 -29.11 -23.53
CA THR A 363 5.08 -30.26 -23.83
C THR A 363 3.71 -30.14 -23.15
N ALA A 364 3.67 -29.69 -21.90
CA ALA A 364 2.44 -29.46 -21.14
C ALA A 364 1.55 -28.39 -21.78
N ILE A 365 2.14 -27.28 -22.23
CA ILE A 365 1.43 -26.21 -22.94
C ILE A 365 0.87 -26.72 -24.28
N GLN A 366 1.67 -27.46 -25.05
CA GLN A 366 1.21 -28.02 -26.33
C GLN A 366 0.07 -29.04 -26.14
N PHE A 367 0.17 -29.87 -25.10
CA PHE A 367 -0.90 -30.79 -24.70
C PHE A 367 -2.19 -30.03 -24.37
N LEU A 368 -2.12 -29.01 -23.51
CA LEU A 368 -3.27 -28.19 -23.14
C LEU A 368 -3.88 -27.50 -24.37
N HIS A 369 -3.05 -26.93 -25.24
CA HIS A 369 -3.52 -26.31 -26.47
C HIS A 369 -4.32 -27.28 -27.34
N THR A 370 -3.83 -28.51 -27.50
CA THR A 370 -4.47 -29.54 -28.32
C THR A 370 -5.77 -30.02 -27.69
N GLN A 371 -5.75 -30.36 -26.39
CA GLN A 371 -6.92 -30.89 -25.69
C GLN A 371 -8.04 -29.85 -25.59
N LEU A 372 -7.71 -28.62 -25.17
CA LEU A 372 -8.71 -27.56 -25.01
C LEU A 372 -9.40 -27.19 -26.31
N SER A 373 -8.70 -27.28 -27.45
CA SER A 373 -9.30 -27.03 -28.78
C SER A 373 -10.35 -28.08 -29.16
N ASN A 374 -10.24 -29.30 -28.64
CA ASN A 374 -11.14 -30.41 -28.94
C ASN A 374 -12.26 -30.59 -27.90
N MET A 375 -12.21 -29.86 -26.80
CA MET A 375 -13.14 -29.99 -25.67
C MET A 375 -14.24 -28.92 -25.72
N PRO A 376 -15.48 -29.24 -25.31
CA PRO A 376 -16.63 -28.34 -25.40
C PRO A 376 -16.67 -27.30 -24.26
N PHE A 377 -15.53 -26.66 -23.96
CA PHE A 377 -15.49 -25.50 -23.07
C PHE A 377 -16.11 -24.28 -23.76
N ASP A 378 -16.63 -23.35 -22.93
CA ASP A 378 -16.96 -22.01 -23.41
C ASP A 378 -15.74 -21.37 -24.12
N ASN A 379 -15.98 -20.76 -25.27
CA ASN A 379 -14.92 -20.24 -26.13
C ASN A 379 -14.10 -19.16 -25.42
N PHE A 380 -14.75 -18.27 -24.69
CA PHE A 380 -14.09 -17.18 -24.00
C PHE A 380 -13.20 -17.71 -22.87
N TYR A 381 -13.72 -18.64 -22.06
CA TYR A 381 -12.95 -19.32 -21.03
C TYR A 381 -11.71 -20.02 -21.61
N ARG A 382 -11.88 -20.75 -22.71
CA ARG A 382 -10.78 -21.45 -23.40
C ARG A 382 -9.71 -20.49 -23.89
N GLU A 383 -10.09 -19.44 -24.62
CA GLU A 383 -9.16 -18.45 -25.16
C GLU A 383 -8.41 -17.71 -24.05
N THR A 384 -9.10 -17.37 -22.96
CA THR A 384 -8.49 -16.76 -21.78
C THR A 384 -7.43 -17.67 -21.18
N LEU A 385 -7.73 -18.95 -20.98
CA LEU A 385 -6.78 -19.95 -20.45
C LEU A 385 -5.55 -20.07 -21.36
N LEU A 386 -5.77 -20.18 -22.67
CA LEU A 386 -4.69 -20.24 -23.66
C LEU A 386 -3.83 -18.96 -23.64
N SER A 387 -4.43 -17.79 -23.45
CA SER A 387 -3.70 -16.52 -23.32
C SER A 387 -2.76 -16.50 -22.12
N PHE A 388 -3.15 -17.14 -21.01
CA PHE A 388 -2.31 -17.24 -19.82
C PHE A 388 -1.11 -18.16 -20.05
N ILE A 389 -1.32 -19.37 -20.55
CA ILE A 389 -0.22 -20.33 -20.75
C ILE A 389 0.73 -19.90 -21.87
N THR A 390 0.25 -19.16 -22.87
CA THR A 390 1.10 -18.62 -23.94
C THR A 390 1.80 -17.31 -23.56
N ASN A 391 1.37 -16.67 -22.46
CA ASN A 391 1.93 -15.42 -21.96
C ASN A 391 2.01 -14.33 -23.05
N THR A 392 0.90 -14.05 -23.72
CA THR A 392 0.86 -13.15 -24.90
C THR A 392 0.10 -11.84 -24.67
N HIS A 393 -0.76 -11.78 -23.65
CA HIS A 393 -1.64 -10.63 -23.46
C HIS A 393 -0.90 -9.39 -22.91
N GLN A 394 -1.05 -8.24 -23.57
CA GLN A 394 -0.27 -7.01 -23.29
C GLN A 394 -0.48 -6.41 -21.89
N LEU A 395 -1.62 -6.69 -21.24
CA LEU A 395 -1.92 -6.19 -19.90
C LEU A 395 -1.07 -6.91 -18.83
N TYR A 396 -0.81 -8.20 -19.01
CA TYR A 396 -0.21 -9.06 -17.99
C TYR A 396 0.91 -9.96 -18.54
N LEU A 397 1.58 -9.55 -19.61
CA LEU A 397 2.81 -10.18 -20.11
C LEU A 397 3.87 -10.18 -19.00
N ILE A 398 4.56 -11.29 -18.76
CA ILE A 398 5.67 -11.36 -17.79
C ILE A 398 6.93 -11.94 -18.41
N SER A 399 8.08 -11.57 -17.86
CA SER A 399 9.39 -12.02 -18.32
C SER A 399 10.41 -11.93 -17.17
N PRO A 400 11.64 -12.44 -17.32
CA PRO A 400 12.68 -12.32 -16.30
C PRO A 400 13.07 -10.87 -15.97
N VAL A 401 12.73 -9.90 -16.84
CA VAL A 401 12.98 -8.47 -16.62
C VAL A 401 11.83 -7.76 -15.91
N THR A 402 10.65 -8.37 -15.79
CA THR A 402 9.52 -7.80 -15.04
C THR A 402 9.91 -7.57 -13.58
N SER A 403 9.67 -6.36 -13.08
CA SER A 403 9.99 -6.00 -11.69
C SER A 403 9.10 -6.75 -10.68
N GLN A 404 9.48 -6.78 -9.41
CA GLN A 404 8.69 -7.50 -8.40
C GLN A 404 7.33 -6.86 -8.15
N SER A 405 7.26 -5.53 -8.05
CA SER A 405 6.01 -4.79 -7.86
C SER A 405 5.05 -5.00 -9.03
N GLU A 406 5.56 -4.88 -10.25
CA GLU A 406 4.79 -5.11 -11.47
C GLU A 406 4.30 -6.56 -11.59
N LEU A 407 5.12 -7.53 -11.18
CA LEU A 407 4.72 -8.94 -11.14
C LEU A 407 3.55 -9.18 -10.17
N LEU A 408 3.59 -8.55 -8.98
CA LEU A 408 2.50 -8.66 -7.99
C LEU A 408 1.20 -8.03 -8.53
N ILE A 409 1.26 -6.84 -9.13
CA ILE A 409 0.10 -6.19 -9.77
C ILE A 409 -0.46 -7.09 -10.88
N ARG A 410 0.40 -7.65 -11.74
CA ARG A 410 -0.01 -8.57 -12.81
C ARG A 410 -0.61 -9.87 -12.28
N SER A 411 -0.16 -10.37 -11.13
CA SER A 411 -0.77 -11.53 -10.47
C SER A 411 -2.22 -11.25 -10.04
N VAL A 412 -2.47 -10.07 -9.46
CA VAL A 412 -3.82 -9.62 -9.10
C VAL A 412 -4.70 -9.47 -10.35
N ILE A 413 -4.21 -8.80 -11.39
CA ILE A 413 -4.90 -8.64 -12.68
C ILE A 413 -5.33 -10.00 -13.24
N VAL A 414 -4.39 -10.94 -13.32
CA VAL A 414 -4.64 -12.28 -13.89
C VAL A 414 -5.65 -13.05 -13.06
N HIS A 415 -5.63 -12.94 -11.73
CA HIS A 415 -6.64 -13.57 -10.87
C HIS A 415 -8.04 -12.99 -11.12
N ILE A 416 -8.16 -11.66 -11.25
CA ILE A 416 -9.42 -10.99 -11.57
C ILE A 416 -9.98 -11.49 -12.90
N VAL A 417 -9.14 -11.52 -13.95
CA VAL A 417 -9.53 -11.99 -15.28
C VAL A 417 -9.91 -13.48 -15.26
N ALA A 418 -9.12 -14.32 -14.59
CA ALA A 418 -9.39 -15.75 -14.45
C ALA A 418 -10.75 -16.01 -13.81
N LEU A 419 -11.06 -15.35 -12.67
CA LEU A 419 -12.35 -15.51 -12.00
C LEU A 419 -13.52 -15.11 -12.89
N HIS A 420 -13.43 -13.94 -13.53
CA HIS A 420 -14.53 -13.41 -14.33
C HIS A 420 -14.68 -14.12 -15.68
N SER A 421 -13.65 -14.82 -16.19
CA SER A 421 -13.79 -15.74 -17.32
C SER A 421 -14.47 -17.06 -16.96
N CYS A 422 -14.53 -17.44 -15.68
CA CYS A 422 -15.22 -18.65 -15.23
C CYS A 422 -16.75 -18.47 -15.12
N LEU A 423 -17.20 -17.22 -15.02
CA LEU A 423 -18.61 -16.80 -14.93
C LEU A 423 -19.19 -16.57 -16.32
N SER A 424 -20.51 -16.64 -16.49
CA SER A 424 -21.14 -16.12 -17.71
C SER A 424 -21.31 -14.60 -17.63
N ALA A 425 -21.28 -13.91 -18.77
CA ALA A 425 -21.55 -12.48 -18.86
C ALA A 425 -22.86 -12.06 -18.19
N SER A 426 -23.89 -12.91 -18.22
CA SER A 426 -25.20 -12.63 -17.62
C SER A 426 -25.23 -12.69 -16.09
N ASN A 427 -24.25 -13.34 -15.45
CA ASN A 427 -24.25 -13.56 -14.00
C ASN A 427 -23.69 -12.38 -13.19
N SER A 428 -22.93 -11.49 -13.83
CA SER A 428 -22.29 -10.36 -13.15
C SER A 428 -21.97 -9.24 -14.14
N PRO A 429 -22.24 -7.95 -13.79
CA PRO A 429 -21.78 -6.82 -14.59
C PRO A 429 -20.26 -6.84 -14.85
N LEU A 430 -19.48 -7.29 -13.87
CA LEU A 430 -18.03 -7.42 -14.02
C LEU A 430 -17.65 -8.49 -15.06
N ALA A 431 -18.36 -9.62 -15.08
CA ALA A 431 -18.15 -10.63 -16.12
C ALA A 431 -18.57 -10.11 -17.50
N ALA A 432 -19.63 -9.31 -17.58
CA ALA A 432 -20.04 -8.64 -18.81
C ALA A 432 -19.00 -7.62 -19.31
N TYR A 433 -18.31 -6.88 -18.44
CA TYR A 433 -17.24 -5.97 -18.86
C TYR A 433 -16.08 -6.69 -19.55
N LEU A 434 -15.82 -7.95 -19.17
CA LEU A 434 -14.78 -8.77 -19.78
C LEU A 434 -15.24 -9.48 -21.07
N GLN A 435 -16.48 -9.98 -21.09
CA GLN A 435 -16.96 -10.90 -22.15
C GLN A 435 -17.89 -10.24 -23.18
N ALA A 436 -18.53 -9.13 -22.82
CA ALA A 436 -19.60 -8.50 -23.58
C ALA A 436 -19.52 -6.96 -23.51
N LEU A 437 -18.30 -6.40 -23.56
CA LEU A 437 -18.05 -4.97 -23.35
C LEU A 437 -18.89 -4.06 -24.25
N LYS A 438 -19.13 -4.46 -25.50
CA LYS A 438 -19.95 -3.67 -26.46
C LYS A 438 -21.37 -3.42 -25.95
N THR A 439 -22.00 -4.41 -25.31
CA THR A 439 -23.36 -4.26 -24.78
C THR A 439 -23.39 -3.41 -23.52
N CYS A 440 -22.24 -3.22 -22.86
CA CYS A 440 -22.12 -2.40 -21.66
C CYS A 440 -22.05 -0.90 -21.96
N LYS A 441 -21.91 -0.49 -23.22
CA LYS A 441 -21.94 0.93 -23.61
C LYS A 441 -23.27 1.62 -23.32
N GLU A 442 -24.34 0.84 -23.30
CA GLU A 442 -25.71 1.33 -23.08
C GLU A 442 -26.15 1.10 -21.63
N THR A 443 -25.21 0.87 -20.71
CA THR A 443 -25.51 0.64 -19.28
C THR A 443 -24.64 1.51 -18.39
N TYR A 444 -25.01 1.65 -17.11
CA TYR A 444 -24.20 2.36 -16.12
C TYR A 444 -22.98 1.53 -15.73
N ILE A 445 -21.82 2.19 -15.72
CA ILE A 445 -20.57 1.55 -15.37
C ILE A 445 -20.30 1.73 -13.88
N LEU A 446 -20.01 0.62 -13.19
CA LEU A 446 -19.64 0.63 -11.79
C LEU A 446 -18.47 1.59 -11.56
N THR A 447 -18.52 2.32 -10.45
CA THR A 447 -17.50 3.31 -10.06
C THR A 447 -17.31 4.49 -11.00
N SER A 448 -18.14 4.65 -12.05
CA SER A 448 -18.11 5.81 -12.94
C SER A 448 -18.82 7.02 -12.32
N SER A 449 -18.41 8.21 -12.73
CA SER A 449 -18.91 9.52 -12.28
C SER A 449 -20.14 10.04 -13.06
N SER A 450 -20.71 9.24 -13.96
CA SER A 450 -21.84 9.59 -14.85
C SER A 450 -22.99 10.34 -14.17
N ASP A 451 -23.31 9.99 -12.93
CA ASP A 451 -24.48 10.53 -12.20
C ASP A 451 -24.10 11.70 -11.27
N VAL A 452 -22.80 11.87 -10.97
CA VAL A 452 -22.31 12.98 -10.14
C VAL A 452 -22.33 14.28 -10.95
N ASP A 453 -21.95 14.22 -12.22
CA ASP A 453 -22.07 15.35 -13.15
C ASP A 453 -23.55 15.77 -13.31
N ALA A 454 -24.48 14.80 -13.30
CA ALA A 454 -25.91 15.09 -13.34
C ALA A 454 -26.40 15.81 -12.07
N ASN A 455 -25.98 15.36 -10.88
CA ASN A 455 -26.32 16.04 -9.62
C ASN A 455 -25.78 17.48 -9.55
N ILE A 456 -24.56 17.73 -10.01
CA ILE A 456 -24.00 19.09 -10.10
C ILE A 456 -24.84 19.96 -11.04
N LEU A 457 -25.30 19.40 -12.17
CA LEU A 457 -26.15 20.12 -13.11
C LEU A 457 -27.56 20.40 -12.54
N ILE A 458 -28.11 19.49 -11.73
CA ILE A 458 -29.35 19.72 -10.97
C ILE A 458 -29.15 20.88 -10.00
N GLU A 459 -28.10 20.85 -9.17
CA GLU A 459 -27.79 21.93 -8.21
C GLU A 459 -27.56 23.28 -8.89
N ILE A 460 -26.83 23.30 -10.01
CA ILE A 460 -26.63 24.50 -10.83
C ILE A 460 -27.97 24.99 -11.39
N GLY A 461 -28.85 24.08 -11.84
CA GLY A 461 -30.18 24.42 -12.33
C GLY A 461 -31.11 24.97 -11.24
N GLU A 462 -31.01 24.45 -10.01
CA GLU A 462 -31.71 25.01 -8.85
C GLU A 462 -31.19 26.40 -8.49
N ALA A 463 -29.88 26.63 -8.57
CA ALA A 463 -29.25 27.89 -8.19
C ALA A 463 -29.37 28.99 -9.27
N LEU A 464 -29.23 28.64 -10.55
CA LEU A 464 -29.12 29.58 -11.67
C LEU A 464 -30.34 29.55 -12.60
N GLY A 465 -31.29 28.64 -12.37
CA GLY A 465 -32.47 28.46 -13.20
C GLY A 465 -32.15 27.76 -14.53
N GLN A 466 -32.52 28.37 -15.65
CA GLN A 466 -32.27 27.81 -16.97
C GLN A 466 -30.84 28.07 -17.44
N PHE A 467 -30.22 27.05 -18.04
CA PHE A 467 -28.88 27.19 -18.60
C PHE A 467 -28.64 26.34 -19.84
N THR A 468 -27.55 26.61 -20.56
CA THR A 468 -27.08 25.86 -21.73
C THR A 468 -25.58 25.65 -21.59
N ARG A 469 -25.10 24.44 -21.87
CA ARG A 469 -23.67 24.13 -21.84
C ARG A 469 -23.04 24.40 -23.19
N TYR A 470 -21.81 24.91 -23.13
CA TYR A 470 -20.94 25.13 -24.27
C TYR A 470 -19.60 24.46 -24.02
N GLU A 471 -18.91 24.14 -25.10
CA GLU A 471 -17.58 23.56 -25.07
C GLU A 471 -16.62 24.40 -25.90
N CYS A 472 -15.45 24.70 -25.34
CA CYS A 472 -14.33 25.31 -26.03
C CYS A 472 -13.58 24.27 -26.89
N GLU A 473 -12.81 24.72 -27.89
CA GLU A 473 -12.03 23.86 -28.79
C GLU A 473 -11.06 22.91 -28.06
N CYS A 474 -10.61 23.29 -26.85
CA CYS A 474 -9.74 22.46 -26.02
C CYS A 474 -10.49 21.43 -25.16
N GLY A 475 -11.81 21.37 -25.26
CA GLY A 475 -12.68 20.49 -24.46
C GLY A 475 -13.18 21.07 -23.13
N PHE A 476 -12.81 22.31 -22.77
CA PHE A 476 -13.29 22.96 -21.55
C PHE A 476 -14.79 23.29 -21.66
N LYS A 477 -15.60 22.83 -20.71
CA LYS A 477 -17.05 23.08 -20.68
C LYS A 477 -17.38 24.27 -19.79
N TYR A 478 -18.30 25.11 -20.26
CA TYR A 478 -18.82 26.26 -19.51
C TYR A 478 -20.32 26.41 -19.72
N ILE A 479 -20.94 27.26 -18.92
CA ILE A 479 -22.40 27.40 -18.85
C ILE A 479 -22.80 28.82 -19.22
N VAL A 480 -23.89 28.94 -19.99
CA VAL A 480 -24.57 30.19 -20.32
C VAL A 480 -25.97 30.12 -19.74
N THR A 481 -26.32 31.07 -18.89
CA THR A 481 -27.61 31.11 -18.16
C THR A 481 -28.72 31.80 -18.96
N GLU A 482 -29.90 31.90 -18.37
CA GLU A 482 -31.07 32.62 -18.89
C GLU A 482 -31.60 32.04 -20.21
N CYS A 483 -31.41 32.75 -21.32
CA CYS A 483 -31.88 32.35 -22.65
C CYS A 483 -30.98 31.31 -23.32
N GLY A 484 -29.83 30.97 -22.71
CA GLY A 484 -28.90 29.97 -23.22
C GLY A 484 -28.09 30.40 -24.44
N ASP A 485 -28.25 31.64 -24.92
CA ASP A 485 -27.49 32.23 -26.00
C ASP A 485 -26.37 33.12 -25.46
N THR A 486 -25.20 33.09 -26.09
CA THR A 486 -24.04 33.84 -25.64
C THR A 486 -24.22 35.35 -25.87
N ARG A 487 -24.18 36.13 -24.79
CA ARG A 487 -24.19 37.60 -24.83
C ARG A 487 -22.94 38.25 -24.27
N GLU A 488 -22.13 37.47 -23.57
CA GLU A 488 -20.90 37.91 -22.94
C GLU A 488 -19.73 37.04 -23.41
N GLU A 489 -18.54 37.64 -23.42
CA GLU A 489 -17.29 36.97 -23.72
C GLU A 489 -16.51 36.72 -22.42
N GLY A 490 -15.80 35.58 -22.39
CA GLY A 490 -14.86 35.24 -21.32
C GLY A 490 -13.56 34.66 -21.88
N ILE A 491 -12.68 34.24 -20.99
CA ILE A 491 -11.41 33.58 -21.34
C ILE A 491 -11.44 32.14 -20.81
N CYS A 492 -11.15 31.17 -21.67
CA CYS A 492 -11.03 29.77 -21.29
C CYS A 492 -9.92 29.63 -20.23
N PRO A 493 -10.20 29.06 -19.04
CA PRO A 493 -9.18 28.90 -18.02
C PRO A 493 -8.10 27.90 -18.45
N GLN A 494 -8.42 26.97 -19.35
CA GLN A 494 -7.52 25.90 -19.80
C GLN A 494 -6.61 26.33 -20.97
N CYS A 495 -7.16 26.71 -22.12
CA CYS A 495 -6.36 27.06 -23.30
C CYS A 495 -6.17 28.57 -23.52
N LYS A 496 -6.77 29.42 -22.68
CA LYS A 496 -6.76 30.89 -22.80
C LYS A 496 -7.40 31.46 -24.07
N SER A 497 -8.01 30.64 -24.93
CA SER A 497 -8.86 31.09 -26.04
C SER A 497 -10.12 31.81 -25.53
N ARG A 498 -10.74 32.65 -26.36
CA ARG A 498 -12.02 33.31 -26.02
C ARG A 498 -13.16 32.30 -25.95
N ILE A 499 -13.99 32.40 -24.92
CA ILE A 499 -15.22 31.63 -24.72
C ILE A 499 -16.44 32.55 -24.69
N GLY A 500 -17.64 32.02 -24.83
CA GLY A 500 -18.87 32.81 -24.95
C GLY A 500 -19.03 33.43 -26.33
N GLY A 501 -19.56 34.65 -26.39
CA GLY A 501 -19.91 35.32 -27.64
C GLY A 501 -20.86 36.50 -27.44
N ILE A 502 -21.04 37.32 -28.46
CA ILE A 502 -21.85 38.55 -28.42
C ILE A 502 -22.99 38.44 -29.43
N ASN A 503 -24.14 39.06 -29.13
CA ASN A 503 -25.31 39.08 -30.03
C ASN A 503 -25.78 37.68 -30.46
N ASN A 504 -25.79 36.73 -29.52
CA ASN A 504 -26.18 35.33 -29.73
C ASN A 504 -25.31 34.59 -30.76
N LYS A 505 -24.11 35.10 -31.06
CA LYS A 505 -23.12 34.43 -31.91
C LYS A 505 -21.95 33.96 -31.05
N VAL A 506 -21.76 32.64 -31.01
CA VAL A 506 -20.66 32.02 -30.29
C VAL A 506 -19.33 32.35 -30.98
N ASN A 507 -18.27 32.54 -30.19
CA ASN A 507 -16.94 32.76 -30.70
C ASN A 507 -16.40 31.53 -31.47
N PRO A 508 -15.58 31.71 -32.51
CA PRO A 508 -14.95 30.60 -33.24
C PRO A 508 -14.25 29.61 -32.30
N GLY A 509 -14.38 28.32 -32.58
CA GLY A 509 -13.83 27.25 -31.75
C GLY A 509 -14.71 26.85 -30.55
N ASN A 510 -15.76 27.60 -30.24
CA ASN A 510 -16.75 27.19 -29.26
C ASN A 510 -17.95 26.52 -29.93
N ARG A 511 -18.51 25.49 -29.28
CA ARG A 511 -19.73 24.82 -29.73
C ARG A 511 -20.78 24.77 -28.63
N ARG A 512 -22.03 25.03 -28.98
CA ARG A 512 -23.19 24.76 -28.12
C ARG A 512 -23.37 23.25 -28.01
N ILE A 513 -23.54 22.74 -26.79
CA ILE A 513 -23.73 21.30 -26.54
C ILE A 513 -25.23 20.95 -26.55
N ASP A 514 -26.05 21.81 -25.93
CA ASP A 514 -27.47 21.52 -25.72
C ASP A 514 -28.36 22.18 -26.78
N VAL A 515 -29.31 21.42 -27.33
CA VAL A 515 -30.25 21.89 -28.36
C VAL A 515 -31.25 22.91 -27.79
N GLN A 516 -31.63 22.74 -26.52
CA GLN A 516 -32.52 23.64 -25.78
C GLN A 516 -31.91 23.97 -24.41
N THR A 517 -32.42 25.02 -23.76
CA THR A 517 -32.03 25.34 -22.37
C THR A 517 -32.47 24.23 -21.43
N ILE A 518 -31.55 23.77 -20.60
CA ILE A 518 -31.79 22.78 -19.54
C ILE A 518 -32.43 23.50 -18.34
N ARG A 519 -33.52 22.94 -17.81
CA ARG A 519 -34.01 23.23 -16.45
C ARG A 519 -33.50 22.11 -15.54
N GLY A 520 -33.10 22.44 -14.31
CA GLY A 520 -32.49 21.48 -13.37
C GLY A 520 -33.21 20.13 -13.18
N ASN A 521 -34.48 19.99 -13.60
CA ASN A 521 -35.27 18.77 -13.49
C ASN A 521 -35.54 18.06 -14.84
N GLU A 522 -35.11 18.62 -15.98
CA GLU A 522 -35.30 18.04 -17.30
C GLU A 522 -34.00 17.38 -17.76
N GLU A 523 -33.98 16.04 -17.72
CA GLU A 523 -32.97 15.15 -18.30
C GLU A 523 -31.56 15.74 -18.32
N ALA A 524 -30.93 15.84 -17.13
CA ALA A 524 -29.48 15.82 -17.08
C ALA A 524 -29.07 14.49 -17.70
N ASN A 525 -28.86 14.47 -19.03
CA ASN A 525 -28.64 13.26 -19.83
C ASN A 525 -27.62 12.38 -19.13
N GLU A 526 -28.14 11.40 -18.39
CA GLU A 526 -27.34 10.44 -17.66
C GLU A 526 -26.56 9.69 -18.74
N ARG A 527 -25.24 9.92 -18.76
CA ARG A 527 -24.40 9.33 -19.79
C ARG A 527 -24.25 7.85 -19.45
N MET A 528 -25.08 7.03 -20.08
CA MET A 528 -24.86 5.60 -20.17
C MET A 528 -23.49 5.33 -20.81
N GLY A 529 -22.86 4.23 -20.40
CA GLY A 529 -21.49 3.90 -20.73
C GLY A 529 -20.50 4.55 -19.77
N TYR A 530 -19.22 4.49 -20.12
CA TYR A 530 -18.16 4.98 -19.25
C TYR A 530 -17.98 6.49 -19.37
N ALA A 531 -18.21 7.22 -18.26
CA ALA A 531 -17.84 8.62 -18.19
C ALA A 531 -16.31 8.74 -18.06
N TYR A 532 -15.67 9.37 -19.06
CA TYR A 532 -14.23 9.56 -19.08
C TYR A 532 -13.72 10.25 -17.80
N GLU A 533 -12.79 9.59 -17.11
CA GLU A 533 -12.20 10.09 -15.85
C GLU A 533 -10.76 10.54 -16.09
N SER A 534 -10.44 11.79 -15.75
CA SER A 534 -9.05 12.28 -15.81
C SER A 534 -8.21 11.66 -14.69
N THR A 535 -6.99 11.25 -15.02
CA THR A 535 -6.05 10.65 -14.05
C THR A 535 -5.64 11.65 -12.96
N GLU A 536 -5.57 12.94 -13.29
CA GLU A 536 -5.23 14.02 -12.37
C GLU A 536 -6.27 14.19 -11.26
N SER A 537 -7.56 14.09 -11.60
CA SER A 537 -8.65 14.18 -10.61
C SER A 537 -8.65 13.04 -9.60
N ARG A 538 -7.99 11.92 -9.92
CA ARG A 538 -7.96 10.69 -9.11
C ARG A 538 -6.65 10.48 -8.35
N LYS A 539 -5.73 11.45 -8.40
CA LYS A 539 -4.52 11.46 -7.56
C LYS A 539 -4.83 11.75 -6.09
N ASP A 540 -5.99 12.34 -5.78
CA ASP A 540 -6.38 12.55 -4.38
C ASP A 540 -6.65 11.20 -3.71
N ILE A 541 -5.88 10.94 -2.65
CA ILE A 541 -5.98 9.71 -1.86
C ILE A 541 -7.38 9.55 -1.23
N ASN A 542 -8.10 10.65 -1.01
CA ASN A 542 -9.42 10.66 -0.40
C ASN A 542 -10.56 10.61 -1.42
N TYR A 543 -10.26 10.49 -2.72
CA TYR A 543 -11.28 10.43 -3.74
C TYR A 543 -12.17 9.19 -3.57
N ARG A 544 -13.48 9.42 -3.57
CA ARG A 544 -14.54 8.41 -3.54
C ARG A 544 -15.83 8.97 -4.12
N ILE A 545 -16.75 8.09 -4.47
CA ILE A 545 -18.07 8.47 -5.00
C ILE A 545 -19.19 7.84 -4.16
N ARG A 546 -20.39 8.46 -4.21
CA ARG A 546 -21.66 7.91 -3.69
C ARG A 546 -21.57 7.33 -2.25
N GLY A 547 -20.79 7.98 -1.38
CA GLY A 547 -20.63 7.56 0.01
C GLY A 547 -19.88 6.24 0.24
N MET A 548 -19.29 5.64 -0.80
CA MET A 548 -18.49 4.43 -0.66
C MET A 548 -17.31 4.65 0.29
N THR A 549 -16.88 3.60 0.98
CA THR A 549 -15.58 3.65 1.66
C THR A 549 -14.47 3.77 0.62
N LEU A 550 -13.32 4.34 1.00
CA LEU A 550 -12.15 4.45 0.12
C LEU A 550 -11.74 3.08 -0.43
N ALA A 551 -11.70 2.07 0.44
CA ALA A 551 -11.36 0.70 0.07
C ALA A 551 -12.35 0.11 -0.94
N SER A 552 -13.66 0.21 -0.68
CA SER A 552 -14.69 -0.32 -1.59
C SER A 552 -14.62 0.32 -2.98
N TYR A 553 -14.45 1.65 -3.04
CA TYR A 553 -14.34 2.36 -4.32
C TYR A 553 -13.10 1.90 -5.10
N ARG A 554 -11.92 1.88 -4.46
CA ARG A 554 -10.67 1.49 -5.12
C ARG A 554 -10.66 0.06 -5.62
N VAL A 555 -11.17 -0.89 -4.82
CA VAL A 555 -11.24 -2.30 -5.23
C VAL A 555 -12.15 -2.49 -6.44
N LEU A 556 -13.33 -1.85 -6.44
CA LEU A 556 -14.24 -1.95 -7.59
C LEU A 556 -13.69 -1.23 -8.82
N HIS A 557 -13.04 -0.09 -8.64
CA HIS A 557 -12.40 0.67 -9.71
C HIS A 557 -11.25 -0.15 -10.36
N LEU A 558 -10.44 -0.82 -9.55
CA LEU A 558 -9.43 -1.78 -10.01
C LEU A 558 -10.07 -2.90 -10.86
N PHE A 559 -11.17 -3.50 -10.40
CA PHE A 559 -11.85 -4.56 -11.14
C PHE A 559 -12.39 -4.07 -12.48
N VAL A 560 -13.06 -2.92 -12.49
CA VAL A 560 -13.62 -2.30 -13.70
C VAL A 560 -12.53 -2.07 -14.74
N HIS A 561 -11.45 -1.38 -14.39
CA HIS A 561 -10.39 -1.07 -15.34
C HIS A 561 -9.60 -2.31 -15.78
N THR A 562 -9.42 -3.28 -14.88
CA THR A 562 -8.75 -4.55 -15.22
C THR A 562 -9.54 -5.33 -16.26
N LEU A 563 -10.84 -5.50 -16.05
CA LEU A 563 -11.70 -6.32 -16.91
C LEU A 563 -11.91 -5.68 -18.28
N ILE A 564 -12.10 -4.36 -18.32
CA ILE A 564 -12.20 -3.61 -19.58
C ILE A 564 -10.86 -3.63 -20.35
N ALA A 565 -9.71 -3.54 -19.66
CA ALA A 565 -8.40 -3.59 -20.32
C ALA A 565 -7.99 -5.00 -20.78
N ALA A 566 -8.64 -6.03 -20.25
CA ALA A 566 -8.40 -7.42 -20.62
C ALA A 566 -9.22 -7.87 -21.84
N THR A 567 -10.10 -7.02 -22.37
CA THR A 567 -10.82 -7.29 -23.62
C THR A 567 -9.92 -7.09 -24.84
N SER A 568 -10.44 -7.36 -26.04
CA SER A 568 -9.73 -7.02 -27.28
C SER A 568 -9.45 -5.51 -27.34
N ARG A 569 -8.34 -5.13 -27.99
CA ARG A 569 -7.96 -3.72 -28.17
C ARG A 569 -9.06 -2.93 -28.89
N GLU A 570 -9.69 -3.54 -29.88
CA GLU A 570 -10.77 -2.94 -30.66
C GLU A 570 -11.99 -2.64 -29.78
N ASP A 571 -12.41 -3.59 -28.94
CA ASP A 571 -13.55 -3.39 -28.05
C ASP A 571 -13.27 -2.34 -26.99
N CYS A 572 -12.05 -2.34 -26.43
CA CYS A 572 -11.62 -1.37 -25.43
C CYS A 572 -11.54 0.05 -26.04
N GLN A 573 -11.02 0.18 -27.26
CA GLN A 573 -10.95 1.44 -28.00
C GLN A 573 -12.33 1.97 -28.33
N ASP A 574 -13.21 1.09 -28.82
CA ASP A 574 -14.60 1.43 -29.13
C ASP A 574 -15.36 1.86 -27.86
N PHE A 575 -15.13 1.19 -26.73
CA PHE A 575 -15.75 1.49 -25.43
C PHE A 575 -15.40 2.87 -24.87
N PHE A 576 -14.11 3.21 -24.83
CA PHE A 576 -13.66 4.50 -24.30
C PHE A 576 -13.68 5.64 -25.33
N ASN A 577 -13.62 5.32 -26.63
CA ASN A 577 -13.43 6.27 -27.72
C ASN A 577 -12.15 7.13 -27.56
N ILE A 578 -11.05 6.51 -27.15
CA ILE A 578 -9.72 7.14 -26.96
C ILE A 578 -8.62 6.39 -27.69
N LYS A 579 -7.50 7.08 -28.00
CA LYS A 579 -6.40 6.52 -28.79
C LYS A 579 -5.67 5.36 -28.11
N GLU A 580 -5.41 5.47 -26.81
CA GLU A 580 -4.59 4.51 -26.05
C GLU A 580 -5.39 3.97 -24.84
N PRO A 581 -6.38 3.11 -25.07
CA PRO A 581 -7.33 2.68 -24.04
C PRO A 581 -6.72 1.74 -23.00
N ILE A 582 -5.81 0.86 -23.41
CA ILE A 582 -5.12 -0.07 -22.49
C ILE A 582 -4.22 0.71 -21.54
N GLU A 583 -3.47 1.68 -22.06
CA GLU A 583 -2.59 2.54 -21.26
C GLU A 583 -3.39 3.43 -20.30
N TYR A 584 -4.55 3.93 -20.73
CA TYR A 584 -5.48 4.63 -19.86
C TYR A 584 -5.89 3.76 -18.66
N CYS A 585 -6.33 2.51 -18.90
CA CYS A 585 -6.67 1.60 -17.81
C CYS A 585 -5.48 1.23 -16.93
N LYS A 586 -4.28 1.02 -17.49
CA LYS A 586 -3.06 0.74 -16.72
C LYS A 586 -2.79 1.83 -15.69
N ARG A 587 -2.90 3.10 -16.07
CA ARG A 587 -2.73 4.22 -15.14
C ARG A 587 -3.77 4.20 -14.02
N HIS A 588 -5.02 3.88 -14.32
CA HIS A 588 -6.07 3.74 -13.31
C HIS A 588 -5.81 2.56 -12.36
N ILE A 589 -5.35 1.43 -12.87
CA ILE A 589 -4.93 0.27 -12.07
C ILE A 589 -3.75 0.63 -11.15
N GLU A 590 -2.72 1.29 -11.68
CA GLU A 590 -1.53 1.69 -10.91
C GLU A 590 -1.87 2.66 -9.78
N MET A 591 -2.76 3.64 -10.03
CA MET A 591 -3.23 4.58 -8.99
C MET A 591 -3.97 3.87 -7.85
N THR A 592 -4.70 2.79 -8.14
CA THR A 592 -5.34 1.98 -7.08
C THR A 592 -4.34 1.12 -6.30
N GLY A 593 -3.19 0.79 -6.90
CA GLY A 593 -2.15 -0.07 -6.33
C GLY A 593 -1.05 0.65 -5.55
N THR A 594 -0.88 1.97 -5.69
CA THR A 594 0.05 2.75 -4.89
C THR A 594 -0.49 2.98 -3.48
N PHE A 595 -0.09 2.10 -2.55
CA PHE A 595 -0.17 2.28 -1.10
C PHE A 595 1.22 2.09 -0.49
#